data_AF-A0A6G3Z6H9-F1
#
_entry.id   AF-A0A6G3Z6H9-F1
#
_cell.length_a   1.000
_cell.length_b   1.000
_cell.length_c   1.000
_cell.angle_alpha   90.00
_cell.angle_beta   90.00
_cell.angle_gamma   90.00
#
_symmetry.space_group_name_H-M   'P 1'
#
loop_
_entity.id
_entity.type
_entity.pdbx_description
1 polymer ?
#
loop_
_entity_poly.entity_id
_entity_poly.type
_entity_poly.pdbx_seq_one_letter_code
_entity_poly.pdbx_strand_id
1 'polypeptide(L)'
;MADFTLELLHAADQEAGIPALDDAPRFSAVLNALKAQDLGNDGIEDNTLVLSSGDAILPGLFFEASIETLGGVGRADILIQNELGFQAIALGNHEFDLGTEFLAGLIAGDAATGFEGTAFPYLSSNLDFSTDANFAGLVVDDAQAPQPNSLAASTIIDVNGEKIGVVGATTPTITSIASPDGVTVLPADFDGVPTDAQLDALAAEIQTDVDALLTANPDINKVVVLAHMQQIAIEQALAERLSNVDIIVAGGSNTRLFDSNDRPRAGDTAQGDYPTFITGADGNPVAVVNTDGNYRYVGRLVIDFDENGVIIPDSYDADVSGAYATDEQGVADLGAENL
;
A
#
# COMPACT_ATOMS: atom_id res chain seq x y z
N MET A 1 -0.83 1.56 28.09
CA MET A 1 0.46 2.29 28.00
C MET A 1 1.06 1.87 26.68
N ALA A 2 1.72 2.77 25.96
CA ALA A 2 2.39 2.41 24.71
C ALA A 2 3.50 1.39 24.98
N ASP A 3 3.55 0.33 24.19
CA ASP A 3 4.58 -0.72 24.22
C ASP A 3 5.44 -0.69 22.95
N PHE A 4 4.85 -0.23 21.84
CA PHE A 4 5.49 -0.15 20.54
C PHE A 4 4.97 1.07 19.77
N THR A 5 5.85 1.84 19.14
CA THR A 5 5.47 2.93 18.24
C THR A 5 5.83 2.54 16.82
N LEU A 6 4.85 2.55 15.93
CA LEU A 6 5.02 2.28 14.50
C LEU A 6 5.19 3.60 13.75
N GLU A 7 6.13 3.65 12.81
CA GLU A 7 6.10 4.60 11.71
C GLU A 7 5.67 3.88 10.43
N LEU A 8 4.53 4.25 9.86
CA LEU A 8 4.08 3.78 8.56
C LEU A 8 4.23 4.90 7.54
N LEU A 9 5.13 4.71 6.58
CA LEU A 9 5.23 5.52 5.37
C LEU A 9 4.48 4.81 4.25
N HIS A 10 3.54 5.50 3.62
CA HIS A 10 2.67 4.89 2.61
C HIS A 10 2.36 5.77 1.43
N ALA A 11 1.92 5.12 0.35
CA ALA A 11 1.40 5.74 -0.86
C ALA A 11 0.39 4.81 -1.56
N ALA A 12 -0.36 5.38 -2.49
CA ALA A 12 -1.22 4.66 -3.41
C ALA A 12 -1.13 5.33 -4.79
N ASP A 13 -1.65 4.67 -5.82
CA ASP A 13 -1.98 5.30 -7.10
C ASP A 13 -0.76 6.00 -7.73
N GLN A 14 0.44 5.41 -7.62
CA GLN A 14 1.67 6.01 -8.16
C GLN A 14 1.54 6.33 -9.66
N GLU A 15 0.86 5.46 -10.42
CA GLU A 15 0.29 5.71 -11.75
C GLU A 15 1.12 6.67 -12.62
N ALA A 16 2.42 6.39 -12.79
CA ALA A 16 3.36 7.44 -13.17
C ALA A 16 2.95 8.17 -14.46
N GLY A 17 2.50 9.42 -14.32
CA GLY A 17 2.23 10.33 -15.43
C GLY A 17 3.47 11.11 -15.86
N ILE A 18 3.31 12.03 -16.81
CA ILE A 18 4.38 12.99 -17.17
C ILE A 18 4.93 13.76 -15.94
N PRO A 19 4.12 14.18 -14.95
CA PRO A 19 4.62 14.83 -13.74
C PRO A 19 5.58 13.96 -12.89
N ALA A 20 5.56 12.64 -13.02
CA ALA A 20 6.41 11.75 -12.24
C ALA A 20 7.92 11.97 -12.48
N LEU A 21 8.30 12.58 -13.61
CA LEU A 21 9.69 13.00 -13.86
C LEU A 21 10.21 14.00 -12.81
N ASP A 22 9.33 14.82 -12.26
CA ASP A 22 9.66 15.76 -11.20
C ASP A 22 9.19 15.24 -9.82
N ASP A 23 8.00 14.63 -9.77
CA ASP A 23 7.36 14.25 -8.50
C ASP A 23 7.97 12.97 -7.90
N ALA A 24 8.38 11.95 -8.67
CA ALA A 24 8.97 10.74 -8.11
C ALA A 24 10.34 10.98 -7.44
N PRO A 25 11.28 11.78 -8.02
CA PRO A 25 12.50 12.15 -7.31
C PRO A 25 12.24 12.95 -6.02
N ARG A 26 11.27 13.87 -6.03
CA ARG A 26 10.92 14.64 -4.84
C ARG A 26 10.23 13.79 -3.78
N PHE A 27 9.40 12.83 -4.20
CA PHE A 27 8.84 11.81 -3.33
C PHE A 27 9.94 11.00 -2.66
N SER A 28 10.96 10.56 -3.42
CA SER A 28 12.13 9.87 -2.87
C SER A 28 12.87 10.73 -1.83
N ALA A 29 13.09 12.01 -2.12
CA ALA A 29 13.73 12.94 -1.20
C ALA A 29 12.93 13.11 0.11
N VAL A 30 11.62 13.35 0.02
CA VAL A 30 10.71 13.47 1.17
C VAL A 30 10.69 12.17 1.97
N LEU A 31 10.50 11.02 1.30
CA LEU A 31 10.48 9.70 1.93
C LEU A 31 11.78 9.44 2.71
N ASN A 32 12.94 9.66 2.07
CA ASN A 32 14.24 9.45 2.70
C ASN A 32 14.50 10.42 3.85
N ALA A 33 14.02 11.67 3.76
CA ALA A 33 14.12 12.62 4.87
C ALA A 33 13.28 12.18 6.07
N LEU A 34 12.06 11.66 5.85
CA LEU A 34 11.20 11.15 6.91
C LEU A 34 11.82 9.90 7.56
N LYS A 35 12.28 8.93 6.77
CA LYS A 35 12.97 7.72 7.25
C LYS A 35 14.23 8.01 8.07
N ALA A 36 14.86 9.16 7.84
CA ALA A 36 16.09 9.57 8.52
C ALA A 36 15.83 10.35 9.82
N GLN A 37 14.58 10.68 10.13
CA GLN A 37 14.23 11.28 11.42
C GLN A 37 14.42 10.26 12.55
N ASP A 38 14.62 10.77 13.76
CA ASP A 38 14.69 9.99 15.00
C ASP A 38 13.52 10.47 15.86
N LEU A 39 12.38 9.80 15.72
CA LEU A 39 11.14 10.17 16.40
C LEU A 39 11.30 10.08 17.92
N GLY A 40 12.04 9.07 18.40
CA GLY A 40 12.35 8.86 19.81
C GLY A 40 13.36 9.86 20.40
N ASN A 41 14.13 10.54 19.55
CA ASN A 41 15.32 11.31 19.91
C ASN A 41 16.30 10.52 20.81
N ASP A 42 16.42 9.21 20.58
CA ASP A 42 17.22 8.30 21.38
C ASP A 42 18.40 7.68 20.62
N GLY A 43 18.52 7.98 19.31
CA GLY A 43 19.54 7.47 18.41
C GLY A 43 19.35 6.00 18.04
N ILE A 44 18.16 5.44 18.26
CA ILE A 44 17.74 4.11 17.80
C ILE A 44 16.94 4.29 16.51
N GLU A 45 17.05 3.33 15.59
CA GLU A 45 16.27 3.35 14.35
C GLU A 45 14.78 3.17 14.67
N ASP A 46 13.93 3.99 14.05
CA ASP A 46 12.48 3.93 14.22
C ASP A 46 11.92 2.61 13.63
N ASN A 47 10.75 2.20 14.10
CA ASN A 47 10.07 1.00 13.59
C ASN A 47 9.32 1.35 12.31
N THR A 48 10.05 1.48 11.20
CA THR A 48 9.49 2.01 9.96
C THR A 48 9.03 0.93 8.99
N LEU A 49 7.79 1.06 8.51
CA LEU A 49 7.25 0.36 7.35
C LEU A 49 7.13 1.29 6.15
N VAL A 50 7.40 0.79 4.94
CA VAL A 50 7.19 1.48 3.67
C VAL A 50 6.32 0.61 2.77
N LEU A 51 5.03 0.96 2.64
CA LEU A 51 4.01 0.13 1.98
C LEU A 51 3.24 0.91 0.92
N SER A 52 2.73 0.21 -0.09
CA SER A 52 1.83 0.83 -1.08
C SER A 52 0.58 0.01 -1.32
N SER A 53 -0.56 0.68 -1.48
CA SER A 53 -1.85 0.05 -1.74
C SER A 53 -2.18 -0.05 -3.24
N GLY A 54 -1.19 -0.12 -4.14
CA GLY A 54 -1.37 -0.53 -5.53
C GLY A 54 -1.46 0.59 -6.56
N ASP A 55 -1.69 0.20 -7.83
CA ASP A 55 -1.54 1.04 -9.02
C ASP A 55 -0.14 1.68 -9.12
N ALA A 56 0.88 0.84 -8.94
CA ALA A 56 2.28 1.18 -9.12
C ALA A 56 2.61 1.48 -10.59
N ILE A 57 1.82 0.92 -11.52
CA ILE A 57 1.96 1.12 -12.97
C ILE A 57 0.67 1.66 -13.58
N LEU A 58 0.79 2.48 -14.63
CA LEU A 58 -0.34 2.90 -15.45
C LEU A 58 0.11 2.99 -16.93
N PRO A 59 -0.52 2.24 -17.86
CA PRO A 59 -0.21 2.39 -19.29
C PRO A 59 -0.39 3.83 -19.78
N GLY A 60 0.67 4.41 -20.34
CA GLY A 60 0.70 5.81 -20.68
C GLY A 60 2.06 6.26 -21.23
N LEU A 61 2.24 7.57 -21.39
CA LEU A 61 3.46 8.11 -22.00
C LEU A 61 4.74 7.83 -21.19
N PHE A 62 4.67 7.90 -19.87
CA PHE A 62 5.82 7.59 -19.01
C PHE A 62 6.16 6.10 -19.09
N PHE A 63 5.15 5.25 -18.90
CA PHE A 63 5.22 3.81 -19.05
C PHE A 63 5.85 3.37 -20.38
N GLU A 64 5.43 3.97 -21.51
CA GLU A 64 5.98 3.71 -22.85
C GLU A 64 7.42 4.21 -23.03
N ALA A 65 7.78 5.33 -22.39
CA ALA A 65 9.12 5.90 -22.51
C ALA A 65 10.22 4.98 -21.97
N SER A 66 9.88 4.05 -21.09
CA SER A 66 10.81 3.06 -20.54
C SER A 66 11.36 2.06 -21.57
N ILE A 67 10.75 1.92 -22.75
CA ILE A 67 11.31 1.08 -23.84
C ILE A 67 12.70 1.55 -24.24
N GLU A 68 12.86 2.83 -24.52
CA GLU A 68 14.09 3.40 -25.09
C GLU A 68 15.23 3.43 -24.07
N THR A 69 14.90 3.54 -22.78
CA THR A 69 15.86 3.70 -21.69
C THR A 69 16.16 2.39 -20.95
N LEU A 70 15.19 1.49 -20.84
CA LEU A 70 15.24 0.29 -20.00
C LEU A 70 14.87 -1.02 -20.74
N GLY A 71 14.59 -0.93 -22.05
CA GLY A 71 14.41 -2.09 -22.93
C GLY A 71 13.05 -2.80 -22.79
N GLY A 72 12.07 -2.18 -22.15
CA GLY A 72 10.69 -2.69 -22.06
C GLY A 72 9.78 -1.70 -21.35
N VAL A 73 8.50 -1.69 -21.74
CA VAL A 73 7.47 -0.85 -21.12
C VAL A 73 7.26 -1.20 -19.64
N GLY A 74 6.86 -0.24 -18.81
CA GLY A 74 6.60 -0.42 -17.38
C GLY A 74 7.82 -0.71 -16.50
N ARG A 75 9.01 -0.91 -17.07
CA ARG A 75 10.22 -1.21 -16.29
C ARG A 75 10.66 -0.05 -15.42
N ALA A 76 10.43 1.19 -15.87
CA ALA A 76 10.77 2.38 -15.09
C ALA A 76 9.93 2.43 -13.81
N ASP A 77 8.63 2.16 -13.92
CA ASP A 77 7.69 2.16 -12.80
C ASP A 77 8.11 1.16 -11.71
N ILE A 78 8.45 -0.08 -12.11
CA ILE A 78 8.92 -1.13 -11.20
C ILE A 78 10.26 -0.75 -10.55
N LEU A 79 11.23 -0.26 -11.33
CA LEU A 79 12.54 0.11 -10.78
C LEU A 79 12.43 1.30 -9.82
N ILE A 80 11.53 2.26 -10.06
CA ILE A 80 11.26 3.34 -9.11
C ILE A 80 10.72 2.77 -7.80
N GLN A 81 9.77 1.83 -7.85
CA GLN A 81 9.27 1.20 -6.61
C GLN A 81 10.38 0.45 -5.85
N ASN A 82 11.28 -0.24 -6.57
CA ASN A 82 12.43 -0.91 -5.97
C ASN A 82 13.35 0.10 -5.24
N GLU A 83 13.68 1.22 -5.89
CA GLU A 83 14.55 2.26 -5.33
C GLU A 83 13.90 3.03 -4.16
N LEU A 84 12.57 3.19 -4.18
CA LEU A 84 11.81 3.74 -3.06
C LEU A 84 11.78 2.78 -1.84
N GLY A 85 12.11 1.50 -2.05
CA GLY A 85 12.22 0.52 -0.99
C GLY A 85 10.87 0.10 -0.40
N PHE A 86 9.82 0.05 -1.22
CA PHE A 86 8.55 -0.55 -0.81
C PHE A 86 8.77 -2.01 -0.41
N GLN A 87 8.24 -2.38 0.76
CA GLN A 87 8.42 -3.73 1.32
C GLN A 87 7.34 -4.71 0.85
N ALA A 88 6.17 -4.18 0.50
CA ALA A 88 5.07 -4.89 -0.15
C ALA A 88 4.16 -3.88 -0.86
N ILE A 89 3.53 -4.31 -1.94
CA ILE A 89 2.55 -3.50 -2.69
C ILE A 89 1.28 -4.32 -2.89
N ALA A 90 0.09 -3.79 -2.61
CA ALA A 90 -1.15 -4.45 -3.01
C ALA A 90 -1.34 -4.39 -4.53
N LEU A 91 -2.02 -5.36 -5.12
CA LEU A 91 -2.46 -5.22 -6.51
C LEU A 91 -3.61 -4.19 -6.58
N GLY A 92 -3.48 -3.23 -7.49
CA GLY A 92 -4.56 -2.37 -7.93
C GLY A 92 -5.17 -2.85 -9.25
N ASN A 93 -6.05 -2.06 -9.86
CA ASN A 93 -6.66 -2.44 -11.13
C ASN A 93 -5.71 -2.24 -12.32
N HIS A 94 -4.88 -1.18 -12.30
CA HIS A 94 -4.05 -0.82 -13.44
C HIS A 94 -2.88 -1.78 -13.66
N GLU A 95 -2.50 -2.55 -12.64
CA GLU A 95 -1.64 -3.72 -12.81
C GLU A 95 -2.17 -4.72 -13.85
N PHE A 96 -3.49 -4.80 -14.05
CA PHE A 96 -4.15 -5.75 -14.94
C PHE A 96 -4.55 -5.16 -16.30
N ASP A 97 -4.23 -3.90 -16.60
CA ASP A 97 -4.68 -3.25 -17.84
C ASP A 97 -4.18 -3.97 -19.11
N LEU A 98 -2.97 -4.54 -19.04
CA LEU A 98 -2.33 -5.25 -20.15
C LEU A 98 -2.38 -6.78 -20.02
N GLY A 99 -3.17 -7.30 -19.07
CA GLY A 99 -3.34 -8.73 -18.84
C GLY A 99 -2.24 -9.38 -17.99
N THR A 100 -2.48 -10.62 -17.58
CA THR A 100 -1.67 -11.33 -16.57
C THR A 100 -0.31 -11.77 -17.12
N GLU A 101 -0.20 -12.07 -18.41
CA GLU A 101 1.08 -12.40 -19.06
C GLU A 101 2.06 -11.22 -18.97
N PHE A 102 1.57 -10.01 -19.24
CA PHE A 102 2.39 -8.81 -19.19
C PHE A 102 2.83 -8.50 -17.75
N LEU A 103 1.88 -8.49 -16.81
CA LEU A 103 2.18 -8.23 -15.41
C LEU A 103 3.16 -9.27 -14.84
N ALA A 104 2.97 -10.56 -15.16
CA ALA A 104 3.87 -11.62 -14.72
C ALA A 104 5.32 -11.38 -15.20
N GLY A 105 5.49 -10.87 -16.41
CA GLY A 105 6.81 -10.48 -16.94
C GLY A 105 7.45 -9.31 -16.18
N LEU A 106 6.66 -8.32 -15.76
CA LEU A 106 7.15 -7.23 -14.92
C LEU A 106 7.54 -7.71 -13.52
N ILE A 107 6.73 -8.56 -12.91
CA ILE A 107 6.99 -9.14 -11.59
C ILE A 107 8.24 -10.00 -11.61
N ALA A 108 8.32 -10.97 -12.53
CA ALA A 108 9.39 -11.96 -12.60
C ALA A 108 10.75 -11.38 -13.01
N GLY A 109 10.75 -10.26 -13.73
CA GLY A 109 11.95 -9.71 -14.34
C GLY A 109 12.38 -10.48 -15.59
N ASP A 110 13.54 -10.08 -16.12
CA ASP A 110 14.18 -10.70 -17.27
C ASP A 110 15.72 -10.63 -17.14
N ALA A 111 16.30 -11.75 -16.70
CA ALA A 111 17.74 -11.91 -16.54
C ALA A 111 18.53 -11.74 -17.85
N ALA A 112 17.92 -11.96 -19.02
CA ALA A 112 18.60 -11.78 -20.31
C ALA A 112 18.83 -10.29 -20.64
N THR A 113 17.97 -9.41 -20.13
CA THR A 113 18.11 -7.95 -20.26
C THR A 113 18.63 -7.27 -19.01
N GLY A 114 18.83 -8.03 -17.92
CA GLY A 114 19.29 -7.51 -16.63
C GLY A 114 18.20 -6.76 -15.84
N PHE A 115 16.94 -6.92 -16.24
CA PHE A 115 15.80 -6.39 -15.50
C PHE A 115 15.48 -7.36 -14.36
N GLU A 116 15.54 -6.89 -13.11
CA GLU A 116 15.41 -7.74 -11.93
C GLU A 116 13.95 -8.05 -11.53
N GLY A 117 12.98 -7.35 -12.11
CA GLY A 117 11.58 -7.44 -11.70
C GLY A 117 11.32 -6.69 -10.40
N THR A 118 10.32 -7.12 -9.63
CA THR A 118 9.97 -6.47 -8.36
C THR A 118 10.90 -6.90 -7.22
N ALA A 119 11.37 -5.94 -6.42
CA ALA A 119 12.10 -6.20 -5.18
C ALA A 119 11.17 -6.56 -3.99
N PHE A 120 9.86 -6.57 -4.24
CA PHE A 120 8.78 -6.76 -3.27
C PHE A 120 7.76 -7.80 -3.77
N PRO A 121 6.97 -8.39 -2.87
CA PRO A 121 5.78 -9.16 -3.24
C PRO A 121 4.62 -8.22 -3.60
N TYR A 122 3.84 -8.63 -4.59
CA TYR A 122 2.49 -8.11 -4.79
C TYR A 122 1.50 -8.90 -3.94
N LEU A 123 0.58 -8.19 -3.27
CA LEU A 123 -0.37 -8.78 -2.32
C LEU A 123 -1.83 -8.65 -2.76
N SER A 124 -2.62 -9.72 -2.62
CA SER A 124 -4.08 -9.66 -2.61
C SER A 124 -4.71 -10.94 -2.03
N SER A 125 -5.52 -10.82 -0.98
CA SER A 125 -6.25 -11.91 -0.32
C SER A 125 -7.42 -12.44 -1.16
N ASN A 126 -8.13 -11.53 -1.81
CA ASN A 126 -9.37 -11.84 -2.49
C ASN A 126 -9.19 -12.11 -4.00
N LEU A 127 -7.97 -12.44 -4.43
CA LEU A 127 -7.63 -12.90 -5.77
C LEU A 127 -6.96 -14.28 -5.68
N ASP A 128 -7.55 -15.28 -6.31
CA ASP A 128 -6.93 -16.59 -6.45
C ASP A 128 -6.12 -16.64 -7.75
N PHE A 129 -4.80 -16.49 -7.60
CA PHE A 129 -3.83 -16.52 -8.68
C PHE A 129 -3.57 -17.93 -9.24
N SER A 130 -3.89 -18.98 -8.48
CA SER A 130 -3.58 -20.36 -8.87
C SER A 130 -4.39 -20.82 -10.10
N THR A 131 -5.46 -20.09 -10.43
CA THR A 131 -6.30 -20.34 -11.60
C THR A 131 -5.76 -19.71 -12.88
N ASP A 132 -4.75 -18.83 -12.79
CA ASP A 132 -4.11 -18.18 -13.94
C ASP A 132 -2.75 -18.83 -14.26
N ALA A 133 -2.54 -19.19 -15.53
CA ALA A 133 -1.33 -19.91 -15.95
C ALA A 133 -0.06 -19.05 -15.94
N ASN A 134 -0.18 -17.72 -16.02
CA ASN A 134 0.96 -16.80 -16.00
C ASN A 134 1.43 -16.55 -14.57
N PHE A 135 0.50 -16.51 -13.60
CA PHE A 135 0.83 -16.26 -12.19
C PHE A 135 1.10 -17.49 -11.35
N ALA A 136 0.63 -18.68 -11.73
CA ALA A 136 0.80 -19.88 -10.91
C ALA A 136 2.26 -20.19 -10.52
N GLY A 137 3.24 -19.76 -11.33
CA GLY A 137 4.68 -19.90 -11.02
C GLY A 137 5.28 -18.82 -10.11
N LEU A 138 4.54 -17.75 -9.82
CA LEU A 138 4.95 -16.62 -8.99
C LEU A 138 4.31 -16.65 -7.59
N VAL A 139 3.29 -17.48 -7.39
CA VAL A 139 2.62 -17.64 -6.08
C VAL A 139 3.58 -18.29 -5.09
N VAL A 140 3.75 -17.65 -3.94
CA VAL A 140 4.50 -18.18 -2.79
C VAL A 140 3.56 -18.43 -1.62
N ASP A 141 4.04 -19.14 -0.60
CA ASP A 141 3.25 -19.35 0.63
C ASP A 141 2.95 -18.00 1.31
N ASP A 142 1.74 -17.87 1.82
CA ASP A 142 1.30 -16.70 2.58
C ASP A 142 1.99 -16.59 3.94
N ALA A 143 1.90 -15.41 4.54
CA ALA A 143 2.43 -15.12 5.88
C ALA A 143 3.92 -15.52 6.01
N GLN A 144 4.69 -15.34 4.95
CA GLN A 144 6.16 -15.44 4.94
C GLN A 144 6.79 -14.05 4.93
N ALA A 145 8.09 -13.95 5.21
CA ALA A 145 8.84 -12.72 4.99
C ALA A 145 8.76 -12.29 3.51
N PRO A 146 8.75 -10.98 3.18
CA PRO A 146 8.58 -10.50 1.82
C PRO A 146 9.54 -11.17 0.84
N GLN A 147 9.00 -11.70 -0.25
CA GLN A 147 9.80 -12.32 -1.32
C GLN A 147 9.72 -11.44 -2.58
N PRO A 148 10.86 -11.06 -3.17
CA PRO A 148 10.86 -10.38 -4.46
C PRO A 148 10.24 -11.29 -5.54
N ASN A 149 9.79 -10.68 -6.64
CA ASN A 149 9.27 -11.39 -7.80
C ASN A 149 8.12 -12.37 -7.50
N SER A 150 7.26 -12.07 -6.53
CA SER A 150 6.24 -13.01 -6.06
C SER A 150 4.85 -12.41 -5.87
N LEU A 151 3.86 -13.31 -5.78
CA LEU A 151 2.47 -13.04 -5.43
C LEU A 151 2.09 -13.80 -4.16
N ALA A 152 1.37 -13.15 -3.25
CA ALA A 152 0.81 -13.78 -2.04
C ALA A 152 -0.48 -13.05 -1.60
N ALA A 153 -1.26 -13.63 -0.70
CA ALA A 153 -2.32 -12.92 0.01
C ALA A 153 -1.75 -11.99 1.10
N SER A 154 -0.69 -12.45 1.77
CA SER A 154 -0.11 -11.76 2.92
C SER A 154 1.39 -12.01 3.10
N THR A 155 2.04 -11.12 3.86
CA THR A 155 3.44 -11.23 4.27
C THR A 155 3.62 -10.80 5.73
N ILE A 156 4.76 -11.13 6.34
CA ILE A 156 5.14 -10.71 7.69
C ILE A 156 6.42 -9.90 7.60
N ILE A 157 6.38 -8.65 8.08
CA ILE A 157 7.53 -7.77 8.12
C ILE A 157 8.03 -7.65 9.56
N ASP A 158 9.33 -7.84 9.75
CA ASP A 158 10.01 -7.61 11.04
C ASP A 158 10.58 -6.19 11.04
N VAL A 159 10.19 -5.39 12.04
CA VAL A 159 10.74 -4.06 12.32
C VAL A 159 11.34 -4.07 13.72
N ASN A 160 12.67 -4.09 13.77
CA ASN A 160 13.45 -4.12 15.02
C ASN A 160 13.05 -5.24 16.01
N GLY A 161 12.64 -6.41 15.50
CA GLY A 161 12.23 -7.57 16.28
C GLY A 161 10.73 -7.67 16.57
N GLU A 162 9.95 -6.67 16.18
CA GLU A 162 8.48 -6.72 16.21
C GLU A 162 7.94 -7.15 14.84
N LYS A 163 7.05 -8.15 14.83
CA LYS A 163 6.47 -8.70 13.60
C LYS A 163 5.10 -8.11 13.32
N ILE A 164 4.91 -7.62 12.11
CA ILE A 164 3.67 -7.02 11.63
C ILE A 164 3.15 -7.84 10.45
N GLY A 165 1.90 -8.28 10.54
CA GLY A 165 1.21 -8.91 9.42
C GLY A 165 0.75 -7.87 8.41
N VAL A 166 0.96 -8.13 7.12
CA VAL A 166 0.49 -7.26 6.03
C VAL A 166 -0.34 -8.09 5.06
N VAL A 167 -1.60 -7.72 4.87
CA VAL A 167 -2.56 -8.43 4.00
C VAL A 167 -2.97 -7.49 2.86
N GLY A 168 -2.87 -7.95 1.61
CA GLY A 168 -3.34 -7.16 0.46
C GLY A 168 -4.81 -7.41 0.15
N ALA A 169 -5.49 -6.49 -0.52
CA ALA A 169 -6.82 -6.70 -1.06
C ALA A 169 -7.04 -5.81 -2.30
N THR A 170 -7.68 -6.36 -3.33
CA THR A 170 -7.94 -5.68 -4.61
C THR A 170 -9.43 -5.50 -4.82
N THR A 171 -9.87 -4.40 -5.43
CA THR A 171 -11.29 -4.21 -5.76
C THR A 171 -11.85 -5.40 -6.55
N PRO A 172 -12.97 -6.03 -6.14
CA PRO A 172 -13.56 -7.09 -6.96
C PRO A 172 -14.11 -6.57 -8.31
N THR A 173 -14.25 -5.24 -8.45
CA THR A 173 -14.69 -4.60 -9.70
C THR A 173 -13.67 -4.68 -10.83
N ILE A 174 -12.42 -5.14 -10.59
CA ILE A 174 -11.38 -5.30 -11.62
C ILE A 174 -11.86 -6.08 -12.85
N THR A 175 -12.78 -7.03 -12.66
CA THR A 175 -13.40 -7.81 -13.75
C THR A 175 -14.13 -6.97 -14.79
N SER A 176 -14.47 -5.71 -14.46
CA SER A 176 -15.19 -4.78 -15.32
C SER A 176 -14.37 -3.59 -15.79
N ILE A 177 -13.22 -3.32 -15.14
CA ILE A 177 -12.40 -2.12 -15.38
C ILE A 177 -10.99 -2.44 -15.88
N ALA A 178 -10.54 -3.69 -15.78
CA ALA A 178 -9.22 -4.15 -16.23
C ALA A 178 -9.31 -5.58 -16.85
N SER A 179 -8.15 -6.23 -17.07
CA SER A 179 -8.06 -7.57 -17.68
C SER A 179 -7.43 -8.59 -16.73
N PRO A 180 -8.17 -9.12 -15.74
CA PRO A 180 -7.63 -10.11 -14.79
C PRO A 180 -7.43 -11.52 -15.37
N ASP A 181 -7.77 -11.73 -16.64
CA ASP A 181 -7.65 -13.00 -17.37
C ASP A 181 -8.14 -14.24 -16.60
N GLY A 182 -7.23 -15.14 -16.24
CA GLY A 182 -7.53 -16.39 -15.55
C GLY A 182 -7.63 -16.27 -14.04
N VAL A 183 -7.36 -15.10 -13.46
CA VAL A 183 -7.42 -14.90 -12.00
C VAL A 183 -8.86 -14.95 -11.53
N THR A 184 -9.13 -15.76 -10.51
CA THR A 184 -10.45 -15.81 -9.90
C THR A 184 -10.58 -14.67 -8.90
N VAL A 185 -11.62 -13.83 -9.09
CA VAL A 185 -11.86 -12.64 -8.26
C VAL A 185 -12.97 -12.94 -7.26
N LEU A 186 -12.70 -12.68 -5.97
CA LEU A 186 -13.62 -12.93 -4.87
C LEU A 186 -13.93 -11.62 -4.11
N PRO A 187 -15.15 -11.49 -3.56
CA PRO A 187 -16.34 -12.24 -3.91
C PRO A 187 -16.74 -11.98 -5.39
N ALA A 188 -17.40 -12.95 -6.00
CA ALA A 188 -18.01 -12.76 -7.32
C ALA A 188 -19.20 -11.79 -7.25
N ASP A 189 -19.59 -11.22 -8.40
CA ASP A 189 -20.76 -10.34 -8.55
C ASP A 189 -20.74 -9.12 -7.60
N PHE A 190 -19.68 -8.31 -7.68
CA PHE A 190 -19.50 -7.10 -6.88
C PHE A 190 -19.73 -5.84 -7.71
N ASP A 191 -20.58 -4.94 -7.21
CA ASP A 191 -20.94 -3.70 -7.90
C ASP A 191 -20.02 -2.53 -7.53
N GLY A 192 -19.88 -1.56 -8.44
CA GLY A 192 -19.18 -0.30 -8.15
C GLY A 192 -19.82 0.54 -7.04
N VAL A 193 -21.08 0.26 -6.67
CA VAL A 193 -21.68 0.77 -5.42
C VAL A 193 -22.19 -0.45 -4.67
N PRO A 194 -21.34 -1.09 -3.85
CA PRO A 194 -21.68 -2.37 -3.24
C PRO A 194 -22.76 -2.21 -2.18
N THR A 195 -23.60 -3.24 -2.06
CA THR A 195 -24.54 -3.41 -0.95
C THR A 195 -23.80 -3.86 0.32
N ASP A 196 -24.45 -3.71 1.48
CA ASP A 196 -23.90 -4.23 2.75
C ASP A 196 -23.53 -5.72 2.65
N ALA A 197 -24.34 -6.53 1.96
CA ALA A 197 -24.05 -7.96 1.78
C ALA A 197 -22.81 -8.22 0.92
N GLN A 198 -22.53 -7.38 -0.08
CA GLN A 198 -21.31 -7.48 -0.89
C GLN A 198 -20.09 -7.01 -0.09
N LEU A 199 -20.23 -5.95 0.72
CA LEU A 199 -19.19 -5.50 1.64
C LEU A 199 -18.88 -6.56 2.71
N ASP A 200 -19.90 -7.20 3.27
CA ASP A 200 -19.73 -8.30 4.24
C ASP A 200 -19.03 -9.50 3.60
N ALA A 201 -19.35 -9.82 2.35
CA ALA A 201 -18.68 -10.90 1.61
C ALA A 201 -17.20 -10.57 1.35
N LEU A 202 -16.89 -9.34 0.91
CA LEU A 202 -15.50 -8.90 0.71
C LEU A 202 -14.72 -8.90 2.03
N ALA A 203 -15.31 -8.40 3.11
CA ALA A 203 -14.70 -8.45 4.44
C ALA A 203 -14.43 -9.88 4.89
N ALA A 204 -15.31 -10.84 4.58
CA ALA A 204 -15.11 -12.25 4.92
C ALA A 204 -13.93 -12.89 4.17
N GLU A 205 -13.70 -12.55 2.90
CA GLU A 205 -12.51 -13.01 2.16
C GLU A 205 -11.23 -12.47 2.82
N ILE A 206 -11.17 -11.16 3.09
CA ILE A 206 -10.00 -10.53 3.74
C ILE A 206 -9.78 -11.09 5.15
N GLN A 207 -10.85 -11.24 5.94
CA GLN A 207 -10.78 -11.75 7.31
C GLN A 207 -10.25 -13.18 7.36
N THR A 208 -10.52 -14.00 6.34
CA THR A 208 -10.03 -15.37 6.26
C THR A 208 -8.49 -15.41 6.27
N ASP A 209 -7.84 -14.51 5.52
CA ASP A 209 -6.38 -14.44 5.48
C ASP A 209 -5.78 -13.75 6.71
N VAL A 210 -6.47 -12.74 7.28
CA VAL A 210 -6.08 -12.16 8.58
C VAL A 210 -6.09 -13.24 9.67
N ASP A 211 -7.17 -14.01 9.78
CA ASP A 211 -7.31 -15.08 10.77
C ASP A 211 -6.30 -16.21 10.55
N ALA A 212 -6.03 -16.57 9.29
CA ALA A 212 -5.04 -17.58 8.94
C ALA A 212 -3.63 -17.14 9.32
N LEU A 213 -3.27 -15.88 9.03
CA LEU A 213 -1.98 -15.28 9.40
C LEU A 213 -1.77 -15.32 10.91
N LEU A 214 -2.74 -14.84 11.69
CA LEU A 214 -2.64 -14.79 13.16
C LEU A 214 -2.66 -16.19 13.79
N THR A 215 -3.47 -17.11 13.25
CA THR A 215 -3.53 -18.49 13.74
C THR A 215 -2.20 -19.22 13.51
N ALA A 216 -1.56 -19.01 12.36
CA ALA A 216 -0.27 -19.62 12.04
C ALA A 216 0.89 -18.96 12.81
N ASN A 217 0.75 -17.70 13.20
CA ASN A 217 1.79 -16.88 13.83
C ASN A 217 1.28 -16.26 15.14
N PRO A 218 1.17 -17.05 16.23
CA PRO A 218 0.56 -16.60 17.49
C PRO A 218 1.37 -15.53 18.24
N ASP A 219 2.57 -15.18 17.76
CA ASP A 219 3.39 -14.07 18.23
C ASP A 219 3.10 -12.73 17.53
N ILE A 220 2.23 -12.72 16.51
CA ILE A 220 1.80 -11.50 15.82
C ILE A 220 0.47 -11.02 16.40
N ASN A 221 0.40 -9.72 16.66
CA ASN A 221 -0.82 -9.05 17.13
C ASN A 221 -1.04 -7.68 16.48
N LYS A 222 -0.32 -7.35 15.41
CA LYS A 222 -0.42 -6.09 14.66
C LYS A 222 -0.63 -6.40 13.19
N VAL A 223 -1.67 -5.85 12.58
CA VAL A 223 -2.06 -6.16 11.19
C VAL A 223 -2.37 -4.88 10.41
N VAL A 224 -1.70 -4.74 9.27
CA VAL A 224 -1.97 -3.72 8.25
C VAL A 224 -2.64 -4.36 7.05
N VAL A 225 -3.74 -3.78 6.58
CA VAL A 225 -4.39 -4.16 5.32
C VAL A 225 -4.08 -3.10 4.26
N LEU A 226 -3.52 -3.53 3.14
CA LEU A 226 -3.31 -2.70 1.95
C LEU A 226 -4.48 -2.96 0.99
N ALA A 227 -5.42 -2.03 0.91
CA ALA A 227 -6.68 -2.21 0.19
C ALA A 227 -6.80 -1.23 -0.98
N HIS A 228 -6.94 -1.76 -2.19
CA HIS A 228 -7.11 -0.97 -3.41
C HIS A 228 -8.56 -1.04 -3.91
N MET A 229 -9.50 -0.28 -3.31
CA MET A 229 -10.93 -0.48 -3.57
C MET A 229 -11.55 0.52 -4.55
N GLN A 230 -10.77 1.44 -5.13
CA GLN A 230 -11.22 2.50 -6.05
C GLN A 230 -12.04 3.62 -5.39
N GLN A 231 -12.59 3.37 -4.21
CA GLN A 231 -13.46 4.31 -3.51
C GLN A 231 -13.27 4.16 -2.02
N ILE A 232 -12.68 5.17 -1.38
CA ILE A 232 -12.36 5.17 0.06
C ILE A 232 -13.52 4.77 0.98
N ALA A 233 -14.76 5.00 0.55
CA ALA A 233 -15.95 4.60 1.31
C ALA A 233 -16.04 3.07 1.49
N ILE A 234 -15.48 2.28 0.58
CA ILE A 234 -15.40 0.82 0.69
C ILE A 234 -14.38 0.46 1.78
N GLU A 235 -13.17 1.04 1.77
CA GLU A 235 -12.17 0.80 2.81
C GLU A 235 -12.65 1.24 4.20
N GLN A 236 -13.37 2.37 4.29
CA GLN A 236 -14.02 2.81 5.52
C GLN A 236 -15.08 1.80 6.00
N ALA A 237 -15.89 1.26 5.08
CA ALA A 237 -16.87 0.24 5.41
C ALA A 237 -16.23 -1.11 5.77
N LEU A 238 -15.07 -1.45 5.19
CA LEU A 238 -14.27 -2.62 5.57
C LEU A 238 -13.70 -2.46 6.97
N ALA A 239 -13.23 -1.27 7.35
CA ALA A 239 -12.75 -0.99 8.70
C ALA A 239 -13.81 -1.32 9.77
N GLU A 240 -15.10 -1.08 9.51
CA GLU A 240 -16.21 -1.42 10.42
C GLU A 240 -16.49 -2.93 10.51
N ARG A 241 -16.01 -3.74 9.56
CA ARG A 241 -16.37 -5.15 9.37
C ARG A 241 -15.26 -6.13 9.75
N LEU A 242 -14.02 -5.65 9.71
CA LEU A 242 -12.84 -6.46 10.03
C LEU A 242 -12.58 -6.48 11.55
N SER A 243 -12.01 -7.58 12.01
CA SER A 243 -11.52 -7.79 13.38
C SER A 243 -10.03 -8.10 13.34
N ASN A 244 -9.28 -7.70 14.39
CA ASN A 244 -7.83 -7.85 14.44
C ASN A 244 -7.09 -7.18 13.28
N VAL A 245 -7.60 -6.03 12.81
CA VAL A 245 -6.96 -5.17 11.80
C VAL A 245 -6.78 -3.80 12.43
N ASP A 246 -5.57 -3.26 12.37
CA ASP A 246 -5.22 -2.01 13.06
C ASP A 246 -5.18 -0.82 12.09
N ILE A 247 -4.68 -1.05 10.88
CA ILE A 247 -4.48 0.00 9.89
C ILE A 247 -4.99 -0.49 8.53
N ILE A 248 -5.74 0.34 7.82
CA ILE A 248 -6.06 0.15 6.41
C ILE A 248 -5.41 1.28 5.61
N VAL A 249 -4.51 0.91 4.70
CA VAL A 249 -3.97 1.81 3.67
C VAL A 249 -4.87 1.68 2.45
N ALA A 250 -5.73 2.67 2.23
CA ALA A 250 -6.65 2.70 1.10
C ALA A 250 -5.94 3.06 -0.21
N GLY A 251 -6.57 2.81 -1.35
CA GLY A 251 -6.01 3.07 -2.68
C GLY A 251 -7.06 3.03 -3.80
N GLY A 252 -6.69 3.51 -4.99
CA GLY A 252 -7.54 3.54 -6.19
C GLY A 252 -8.48 4.74 -6.27
N SER A 253 -8.68 5.45 -5.16
CA SER A 253 -9.63 6.57 -5.12
C SER A 253 -8.96 7.93 -5.30
N ASN A 254 -7.62 8.01 -5.21
CA ASN A 254 -6.89 9.27 -5.16
C ASN A 254 -7.40 10.24 -4.07
N THR A 255 -8.07 9.74 -3.02
CA THR A 255 -8.69 10.59 -1.99
C THR A 255 -7.62 11.25 -1.13
N ARG A 256 -7.56 12.58 -1.16
CA ARG A 256 -6.69 13.38 -0.30
C ARG A 256 -7.24 13.47 1.11
N LEU A 257 -6.74 12.62 1.99
CA LEU A 257 -6.88 12.82 3.43
C LEU A 257 -5.78 13.76 3.91
N PHE A 258 -6.19 14.82 4.62
CA PHE A 258 -5.28 15.77 5.26
C PHE A 258 -5.73 16.00 6.69
N ASP A 259 -4.81 16.35 7.56
CA ASP A 259 -5.16 16.86 8.87
C ASP A 259 -5.14 18.40 8.92
N SER A 260 -5.16 18.96 10.13
CA SER A 260 -5.30 20.40 10.33
C SER A 260 -4.06 21.24 10.01
N ASN A 261 -2.86 20.65 9.99
CA ASN A 261 -1.60 21.36 9.76
C ASN A 261 -0.92 20.94 8.46
N ASP A 262 -1.38 19.87 7.81
CA ASP A 262 -0.99 19.47 6.47
C ASP A 262 -1.10 20.62 5.46
N ARG A 263 -0.09 20.71 4.58
CA ARG A 263 -0.05 21.69 3.49
C ARG A 263 -0.42 21.02 2.16
N PRO A 264 -1.60 21.30 1.58
CA PRO A 264 -1.92 20.86 0.23
C PRO A 264 -0.99 21.52 -0.80
N ARG A 265 -0.64 20.78 -1.85
CA ARG A 265 -0.04 21.34 -3.07
C ARG A 265 -1.01 22.32 -3.72
N ALA A 266 -0.46 23.22 -4.54
CA ALA A 266 -1.26 24.23 -5.22
C ALA A 266 -2.38 23.59 -6.08
N GLY A 267 -3.62 23.92 -5.77
CA GLY A 267 -4.82 23.42 -6.47
C GLY A 267 -5.49 22.22 -5.81
N ASP A 268 -4.83 21.57 -4.85
CA ASP A 268 -5.38 20.44 -4.11
C ASP A 268 -6.23 20.93 -2.93
N THR A 269 -7.19 20.09 -2.52
CA THR A 269 -8.10 20.36 -1.41
C THR A 269 -8.31 19.11 -0.58
N ALA A 270 -8.47 19.27 0.74
CA ALA A 270 -8.83 18.18 1.65
C ALA A 270 -10.16 17.53 1.23
N GLN A 271 -10.20 16.20 1.27
CA GLN A 271 -11.37 15.37 0.95
C GLN A 271 -11.78 14.47 2.13
N GLY A 272 -11.01 14.48 3.22
CA GLY A 272 -11.31 13.83 4.49
C GLY A 272 -10.18 14.08 5.49
N ASP A 273 -10.35 13.59 6.71
CA ASP A 273 -9.39 13.75 7.80
C ASP A 273 -8.33 12.62 7.77
N TYR A 274 -7.07 12.98 7.99
CA TYR A 274 -5.96 12.02 8.11
C TYR A 274 -5.55 11.80 9.59
N PRO A 275 -5.39 10.54 10.04
CA PRO A 275 -6.13 9.37 9.57
C PRO A 275 -7.61 9.50 9.93
N THR A 276 -8.46 8.69 9.32
CA THR A 276 -9.82 8.48 9.82
C THR A 276 -9.82 7.29 10.78
N PHE A 277 -10.10 7.50 12.06
CA PHE A 277 -10.28 6.40 13.02
C PHE A 277 -11.71 5.84 12.98
N ILE A 278 -11.83 4.53 12.80
CA ILE A 278 -13.11 3.79 12.72
C ILE A 278 -13.09 2.67 13.77
N THR A 279 -14.25 2.31 14.31
CA THR A 279 -14.35 1.17 15.23
C THR A 279 -14.57 -0.11 14.44
N GLY A 280 -13.65 -1.08 14.60
CA GLY A 280 -13.73 -2.41 14.00
C GLY A 280 -14.81 -3.29 14.60
N ALA A 281 -15.02 -4.46 13.98
CA ALA A 281 -16.07 -5.41 14.38
C ALA A 281 -15.80 -6.05 15.75
N ASP A 282 -14.55 -6.05 16.20
CA ASP A 282 -14.12 -6.47 17.54
C ASP A 282 -14.20 -5.35 18.60
N GLY A 283 -14.55 -4.13 18.19
CA GLY A 283 -14.62 -2.94 19.04
C GLY A 283 -13.30 -2.18 19.18
N ASN A 284 -12.23 -2.62 18.51
CA ASN A 284 -10.93 -1.93 18.52
C ASN A 284 -10.91 -0.77 17.49
N PRO A 285 -10.08 0.26 17.72
CA PRO A 285 -9.85 1.31 16.72
C PRO A 285 -9.07 0.78 15.50
N VAL A 286 -9.45 1.24 14.31
CA VAL A 286 -8.78 1.02 13.03
C VAL A 286 -8.45 2.38 12.42
N ALA A 287 -7.20 2.61 12.03
CA ALA A 287 -6.79 3.82 11.31
C ALA A 287 -6.92 3.59 9.80
N VAL A 288 -7.72 4.40 9.12
CA VAL A 288 -7.79 4.43 7.65
C VAL A 288 -6.98 5.61 7.13
N VAL A 289 -5.98 5.33 6.28
CA VAL A 289 -5.10 6.33 5.67
C VAL A 289 -5.16 6.25 4.15
N ASN A 290 -4.95 7.38 3.49
CA ASN A 290 -4.78 7.46 2.04
C ASN A 290 -4.04 8.75 1.68
N THR A 291 -3.45 8.79 0.48
CA THR A 291 -2.91 10.01 -0.13
C THR A 291 -3.38 10.13 -1.59
N ASP A 292 -3.11 11.27 -2.24
CA ASP A 292 -3.32 11.43 -3.69
C ASP A 292 -2.27 10.62 -4.46
N GLY A 293 -2.62 10.16 -5.66
CA GLY A 293 -1.70 9.42 -6.53
C GLY A 293 -0.60 10.27 -7.17
N ASN A 294 0.07 9.71 -8.18
CA ASN A 294 1.11 10.37 -8.97
C ASN A 294 2.28 10.92 -8.13
N TYR A 295 2.66 10.19 -7.07
CA TYR A 295 3.76 10.56 -6.15
C TYR A 295 3.58 11.93 -5.49
N ARG A 296 2.35 12.48 -5.41
CA ARG A 296 2.14 13.86 -4.97
C ARG A 296 2.34 14.08 -3.48
N TYR A 297 2.17 13.03 -2.67
CA TYR A 297 2.34 13.07 -1.22
C TYR A 297 2.97 11.78 -0.73
N VAL A 298 3.81 11.86 0.30
CA VAL A 298 4.18 10.71 1.14
C VAL A 298 3.25 10.75 2.35
N GLY A 299 2.47 9.69 2.57
CA GLY A 299 1.69 9.56 3.80
C GLY A 299 2.58 9.07 4.93
N ARG A 300 2.47 9.68 6.13
CA ARG A 300 3.16 9.23 7.34
C ARG A 300 2.15 9.06 8.47
N LEU A 301 2.07 7.87 9.04
CA LEU A 301 1.30 7.59 10.25
C LEU A 301 2.25 7.10 11.32
N VAL A 302 2.47 7.91 12.35
CA VAL A 302 3.16 7.51 13.58
C VAL A 302 2.10 7.24 14.64
N ILE A 303 2.03 6.01 15.13
CA ILE A 303 0.99 5.59 16.08
C ILE A 303 1.52 4.58 17.09
N ASP A 304 1.11 4.74 18.35
CA ASP A 304 1.43 3.80 19.41
C ASP A 304 0.45 2.61 19.41
N PHE A 305 1.00 1.44 19.71
CA PHE A 305 0.29 0.21 20.03
C PHE A 305 0.42 -0.08 21.53
N ASP A 306 -0.64 -0.61 22.12
CA ASP A 306 -0.60 -1.16 23.47
C ASP A 306 -0.02 -2.59 23.51
N GLU A 307 0.11 -3.16 24.71
CA GLU A 307 0.65 -4.50 24.94
C GLU A 307 -0.14 -5.64 24.25
N ASN A 308 -1.39 -5.38 23.84
CA ASN A 308 -2.23 -6.34 23.12
C ASN A 308 -2.13 -6.16 21.60
N GLY A 309 -1.34 -5.20 21.12
CA GLY A 309 -1.25 -4.89 19.70
C GLY A 309 -2.41 -4.05 19.19
N VAL A 310 -3.11 -3.31 20.07
CA VAL A 310 -4.19 -2.40 19.65
C VAL A 310 -3.66 -0.97 19.56
N ILE A 311 -3.93 -0.27 18.45
CA ILE A 311 -3.53 1.14 18.30
C ILE A 311 -4.18 2.05 19.36
N ILE A 312 -3.48 3.12 19.72
CA ILE A 312 -3.92 4.14 20.68
C ILE A 312 -4.19 5.44 19.89
N PRO A 313 -5.44 5.74 19.49
CA PRO A 313 -5.74 6.93 18.68
C PRO A 313 -5.25 8.25 19.30
N ASP A 314 -5.28 8.36 20.63
CA ASP A 314 -4.80 9.54 21.37
C ASP A 314 -3.28 9.78 21.25
N SER A 315 -2.51 8.81 20.73
CA SER A 315 -1.07 8.98 20.45
C SER A 315 -0.78 9.66 19.11
N TYR A 316 -1.79 9.81 18.25
CA TYR A 316 -1.62 10.49 16.97
C TYR A 316 -1.16 11.94 17.19
N ASP A 317 -0.03 12.28 16.57
CA ASP A 317 0.53 13.62 16.57
C ASP A 317 0.55 14.20 15.15
N ALA A 318 -0.27 15.24 14.92
CA ALA A 318 -0.36 15.94 13.64
C ALA A 318 0.94 16.69 13.31
N ASP A 319 1.78 17.06 14.28
CA ASP A 319 3.07 17.70 13.97
C ASP A 319 4.11 16.72 13.42
N VAL A 320 3.80 15.41 13.47
CA VAL A 320 4.69 14.31 13.05
C VAL A 320 4.08 13.50 11.90
N SER A 321 2.79 13.20 11.99
CA SER A 321 2.02 12.43 11.00
C SER A 321 1.27 13.36 10.06
N GLY A 322 0.80 12.83 8.92
CA GLY A 322 0.06 13.60 7.93
C GLY A 322 0.43 13.22 6.50
N ALA A 323 -0.01 14.03 5.54
CA ALA A 323 0.36 13.89 4.13
C ALA A 323 1.42 14.94 3.73
N TYR A 324 2.65 14.47 3.55
CA TYR A 324 3.78 15.32 3.20
C TYR A 324 3.84 15.57 1.70
N ALA A 325 3.53 16.80 1.29
CA ALA A 325 3.58 17.21 -0.11
C ALA A 325 4.98 17.03 -0.73
N THR A 326 5.05 16.54 -1.97
CA THR A 326 6.32 16.29 -2.68
C THR A 326 6.63 17.37 -3.73
N ASP A 327 6.11 18.58 -3.56
CA ASP A 327 6.58 19.74 -4.34
C ASP A 327 7.91 20.29 -3.80
N GLU A 328 8.48 21.28 -4.51
CA GLU A 328 9.74 21.93 -4.09
C GLU A 328 9.69 22.46 -2.66
N GLN A 329 8.53 22.97 -2.22
CA GLN A 329 8.37 23.48 -0.87
C GLN A 329 8.41 22.33 0.15
N GLY A 330 7.79 21.18 -0.13
CA GLY A 330 7.76 20.06 0.81
C GLY A 330 9.12 19.39 0.98
N VAL A 331 9.90 19.33 -0.11
CA VAL A 331 11.32 18.95 -0.04
C VAL A 331 12.10 19.94 0.84
N ALA A 332 11.89 21.24 0.66
CA ALA A 332 12.57 22.28 1.46
C ALA A 332 12.13 22.29 2.93
N ASP A 333 10.85 22.01 3.22
CA ASP A 333 10.29 21.94 4.57
C ASP A 333 11.00 20.86 5.42
N LEU A 334 11.50 19.80 4.76
CA LEU A 334 12.27 18.71 5.37
C LEU A 334 13.80 18.84 5.21
N GLY A 335 14.29 19.90 4.54
CA GLY A 335 15.72 20.06 4.23
C GLY A 335 16.27 18.94 3.33
N ALA A 336 15.43 18.40 2.46
CA ALA A 336 15.67 17.20 1.67
C ALA A 336 16.24 17.48 0.26
N GLU A 337 16.68 18.71 -0.04
CA GLU A 337 17.03 19.12 -1.42
C GLU A 337 18.26 18.40 -2.01
N ASN A 338 19.02 17.66 -1.19
CA ASN A 338 20.21 16.92 -1.60
C ASN A 338 20.05 15.39 -1.45
N LEU A 339 18.84 14.92 -1.17
CA LEU A 339 18.50 13.49 -1.08
C LEU A 339 18.00 12.95 -2.42
#